data_AF-A0A359IGF8-F1
#
_entry.id   AF-A0A359IGF8-F1
#
_cell.length_a   1.000
_cell.length_b   1.000
_cell.length_c   1.000
_cell.angle_alpha   90.00
_cell.angle_beta   90.00
_cell.angle_gamma   90.00
#
_symmetry.space_group_name_H-M   'P 1'
#
loop_
_entity.id
_entity.type
_entity.pdbx_description
1 polymer ?
#
loop_
_entity_poly.entity_id
_entity_poly.type
_entity_poly.pdbx_seq_one_letter_code
_entity_poly.pdbx_strand_id
1 'polypeptide(L)'
;GTIAGDLILKWLKQTHDDRELSRGKGRYAVLAILMILSVVVVLAGLQSRHVFLTFLICSGIALAAISITLKPQSSTEKLIRQFVLWGGYWLILGLLFEPFEGGIKKDHSTLSYYFVTSGLAFYLLTFFTLLIDGFKKQKWVNLLILNGRNPMIAYVGMANFIWPILYLTGIKNLAAGIFSTPWTAFIWSVIETILLALFVSALTRKKLFWKT
;
A
#
# COMPACT_ATOMS: atom_id res chain seq x y z
N GLY A 1 -6.62 13.56 -15.07
CA GLY A 1 -5.61 12.71 -14.44
C GLY A 1 -5.72 12.88 -12.95
N THR A 2 -5.47 11.82 -12.17
CA THR A 2 -5.21 11.99 -10.73
C THR A 2 -3.81 12.58 -10.56
N ILE A 3 -3.57 13.38 -9.52
CA ILE A 3 -2.25 14.00 -9.25
C ILE A 3 -1.12 12.96 -9.31
N ALA A 4 -1.32 11.80 -8.67
CA ALA A 4 -0.37 10.70 -8.70
C ALA A 4 -0.14 10.15 -10.13
N GLY A 5 -1.22 9.99 -10.91
CA GLY A 5 -1.15 9.50 -12.28
C GLY A 5 -0.35 10.44 -13.19
N ASP A 6 -0.56 11.75 -13.08
CA ASP A 6 0.16 12.75 -13.87
C ASP A 6 1.65 12.79 -13.51
N LEU A 7 1.99 12.64 -12.22
CA LEU A 7 3.36 12.52 -11.76
C LEU A 7 4.06 11.26 -12.31
N ILE A 8 3.38 10.11 -12.26
CA ILE A 8 3.90 8.84 -12.82
C ILE A 8 4.07 8.96 -14.33
N LEU A 9 3.09 9.51 -15.05
CA LEU A 9 3.16 9.69 -16.50
C LEU A 9 4.34 10.58 -16.89
N LYS A 10 4.59 11.67 -16.13
CA LYS A 10 5.75 12.54 -16.34
C LYS A 10 7.05 11.80 -16.09
N TRP A 11 7.12 10.98 -15.04
CA TRP A 11 8.30 10.17 -14.73
C TRP A 11 8.58 9.11 -15.80
N LEU A 12 7.57 8.40 -16.29
CA LEU A 12 7.68 7.38 -17.35
C LEU A 12 8.20 7.95 -18.69
N LYS A 13 7.98 9.25 -18.94
CA LYS A 13 8.47 9.93 -20.15
C LYS A 13 9.93 10.37 -20.06
N GLN A 14 10.58 10.24 -18.89
CA GLN A 14 11.98 10.62 -18.70
C GLN A 14 12.91 9.45 -18.98
N THR A 15 14.08 9.74 -19.56
CA THR A 15 15.15 8.75 -19.72
C THR A 15 15.77 8.44 -18.36
N HIS A 16 15.78 7.16 -17.99
CA HIS A 16 16.34 6.72 -16.71
C HIS A 16 17.82 6.36 -16.87
N ASP A 17 18.69 6.92 -16.02
CA ASP A 17 20.04 6.44 -15.86
C ASP A 17 20.08 5.47 -14.65
N ASP A 18 20.54 4.25 -14.87
CA ASP A 18 20.46 3.13 -13.92
C ASP A 18 21.30 3.35 -12.65
N ARG A 19 22.17 4.36 -12.64
CA ARG A 19 23.14 4.63 -11.55
C ARG A 19 22.61 5.55 -10.45
N GLU A 20 21.45 6.19 -10.64
CA GLU A 20 21.14 7.41 -9.88
C GLU A 20 20.81 7.20 -8.37
N LEU A 21 20.21 6.06 -7.96
CA LEU A 21 19.92 5.80 -6.53
C LEU A 21 21.10 5.18 -5.74
N SER A 22 22.21 4.86 -6.42
CA SER A 22 23.33 4.14 -5.81
C SER A 22 24.03 4.92 -4.69
N ARG A 23 24.06 6.26 -4.80
CA ARG A 23 24.80 7.14 -3.89
C ARG A 23 24.10 7.39 -2.54
N GLY A 24 22.86 6.93 -2.35
CA GLY A 24 22.03 7.24 -1.19
C GLY A 24 21.17 6.09 -0.65
N LYS A 25 21.51 4.83 -0.95
CA LYS A 25 20.66 3.66 -0.64
C LYS A 25 20.23 3.57 0.82
N GLY A 26 21.14 3.85 1.77
CA GLY A 26 20.81 3.80 3.21
C GLY A 26 19.75 4.81 3.62
N ARG A 27 19.86 6.06 3.13
CA ARG A 27 18.88 7.13 3.39
C ARG A 27 17.49 6.76 2.87
N TYR A 28 17.41 6.20 1.67
CA TYR A 28 16.13 5.77 1.11
C TYR A 28 15.58 4.48 1.73
N ALA A 29 16.43 3.63 2.31
CA ALA A 29 15.97 2.50 3.12
C ALA A 29 15.27 3.00 4.39
N VAL A 30 15.82 4.01 5.06
CA VAL A 30 15.15 4.69 6.18
C VAL A 30 13.83 5.30 5.72
N LEU A 31 13.78 5.95 4.55
CA LEU A 31 12.54 6.49 4.01
C LEU A 31 11.48 5.39 3.81
N ALA A 32 11.84 4.26 3.23
CA ALA A 32 10.91 3.13 3.03
C ALA A 32 10.34 2.61 4.36
N ILE A 33 11.18 2.52 5.40
CA ILE A 33 10.75 2.14 6.75
C ILE A 33 9.76 3.17 7.31
N LEU A 34 10.07 4.47 7.17
CA LEU A 34 9.18 5.56 7.61
C LEU A 34 7.81 5.52 6.92
N MET A 35 7.75 5.20 5.63
CA MET A 35 6.48 5.07 4.90
C MET A 35 5.62 3.92 5.46
N ILE A 36 6.20 2.75 5.74
CA ILE A 36 5.46 1.63 6.35
C ILE A 36 5.09 1.95 7.80
N LEU A 37 6.01 2.53 8.57
CA LEU A 37 5.77 2.93 9.95
C LEU A 37 4.59 3.88 10.05
N SER A 38 4.44 4.83 9.12
CA SER A 38 3.31 5.76 9.10
C SER A 38 1.96 5.05 9.00
N VAL A 39 1.86 3.97 8.21
CA VAL A 39 0.64 3.16 8.09
C VAL A 39 0.30 2.50 9.42
N VAL A 40 1.31 1.92 10.09
CA VAL A 40 1.13 1.25 11.39
C VAL A 40 0.76 2.24 12.49
N VAL A 41 1.42 3.40 12.54
CA VAL A 41 1.15 4.46 13.51
C VAL A 41 -0.27 5.00 13.35
N VAL A 42 -0.69 5.29 12.13
CA VAL A 42 -2.05 5.78 11.86
C VAL A 42 -3.08 4.72 12.23
N LEU A 43 -2.86 3.46 11.85
CA LEU A 43 -3.76 2.36 12.20
C LEU A 43 -3.91 2.21 13.71
N ALA A 44 -2.80 2.05 14.44
CA ALA A 44 -2.81 1.83 15.88
C ALA A 44 -3.33 3.06 16.64
N GLY A 45 -2.90 4.25 16.24
CA GLY A 45 -3.24 5.50 16.90
C GLY A 45 -4.70 5.91 16.75
N LEU A 46 -5.27 5.78 15.55
CA LEU A 46 -6.69 6.05 15.33
C LEU A 46 -7.59 4.95 15.91
N GLN A 47 -7.15 3.70 15.89
CA GLN A 47 -7.88 2.60 16.53
C GLN A 47 -7.95 2.78 18.05
N SER A 48 -6.85 3.21 18.68
CA SER A 48 -6.76 3.48 20.14
C SER A 48 -7.28 4.85 20.55
N ARG A 49 -7.79 5.67 19.61
CA ARG A 49 -8.29 7.04 19.84
C ARG A 49 -7.24 8.02 20.38
N HIS A 50 -5.95 7.74 20.16
CA HIS A 50 -4.85 8.64 20.49
C HIS A 50 -4.54 9.62 19.34
N VAL A 51 -5.52 10.43 18.96
CA VAL A 51 -5.48 11.27 17.75
C VAL A 51 -4.35 12.29 17.79
N PHE A 52 -4.20 13.00 18.91
CA PHE A 52 -3.16 14.03 19.06
C PHE A 52 -1.74 13.45 18.97
N LEU A 53 -1.50 12.32 19.65
CA LEU A 53 -0.20 11.63 19.59
C LEU A 53 0.08 11.09 18.18
N THR A 54 -0.94 10.56 17.50
CA THR A 54 -0.85 10.12 16.10
C THR A 54 -0.45 11.29 15.20
N PHE A 55 -1.09 12.44 15.35
CA PHE A 55 -0.78 13.66 14.62
C PHE A 55 0.68 14.10 14.83
N LEU A 56 1.16 14.12 16.07
CA LEU A 56 2.54 14.51 16.38
C LEU A 56 3.56 13.55 15.75
N ILE A 57 3.36 12.24 15.89
CA ILE A 57 4.27 11.23 15.32
C ILE A 57 4.25 11.31 13.79
N CYS A 58 3.07 11.39 13.17
CA CYS A 58 2.95 11.52 11.72
C CYS A 58 3.59 12.81 11.20
N SER A 59 3.48 13.92 11.94
CA SER A 59 4.16 15.17 11.61
C SER A 59 5.67 15.02 11.66
N GLY A 60 6.20 14.38 12.71
CA GLY A 60 7.63 14.07 12.83
C GLY A 60 8.13 13.17 11.69
N ILE A 61 7.38 12.11 11.35
CA ILE A 61 7.69 11.22 10.22
C ILE A 61 7.67 11.98 8.90
N ALA A 62 6.67 12.83 8.66
CA ALA A 62 6.56 13.63 7.44
C ALA A 62 7.75 14.60 7.30
N LEU A 63 8.13 15.29 8.37
CA LEU A 63 9.29 16.18 8.38
C LEU A 63 10.60 15.42 8.13
N ALA A 64 10.79 14.25 8.75
CA ALA A 64 11.94 13.39 8.50
C ALA A 64 11.97 12.87 7.05
N ALA A 65 10.82 12.51 6.49
CA ALA A 65 10.72 12.08 5.09
C ALA A 65 11.05 13.23 4.12
N ILE A 66 10.59 14.45 4.42
CA ILE A 66 10.92 15.65 3.65
C ILE A 66 12.42 15.95 3.72
N SER A 67 13.03 15.88 4.91
CA SER A 67 14.45 16.15 5.09
C SER A 67 15.33 15.15 4.33
N ILE A 68 14.94 13.87 4.34
CA ILE A 68 15.58 12.80 3.55
C ILE A 68 15.51 13.09 2.04
N THR A 69 14.39 13.60 1.55
CA THR A 69 14.16 13.84 0.12
C THR A 69 14.61 15.23 -0.34
N LEU A 70 15.34 15.98 0.49
CA LEU A 70 15.95 17.25 0.08
C LEU A 70 17.00 17.02 -1.02
N LYS A 71 16.94 17.88 -2.05
CA LYS A 71 17.86 17.94 -3.20
C LYS A 71 17.85 16.67 -4.08
N PRO A 72 16.71 16.32 -4.71
CA PRO A 72 16.63 15.16 -5.59
C PRO A 72 17.51 15.36 -6.82
N GLN A 73 18.41 14.41 -7.06
CA GLN A 73 19.32 14.39 -8.20
C GLN A 73 18.68 13.67 -9.39
N SER A 74 17.97 12.57 -9.10
CA SER A 74 17.44 11.65 -10.11
C SER A 74 16.00 11.93 -10.51
N SER A 75 15.58 11.39 -11.65
CA SER A 75 14.16 11.39 -12.08
C SER A 75 13.26 10.72 -11.04
N THR A 76 13.68 9.55 -10.54
CA THR A 76 12.97 8.76 -9.52
C THR A 76 12.93 9.46 -8.16
N GLU A 77 14.01 10.12 -7.76
CA GLU A 77 14.08 10.89 -6.52
C GLU A 77 13.15 12.12 -6.57
N LYS A 78 13.03 12.76 -7.75
CA LYS A 78 12.04 13.84 -7.96
C LYS A 78 10.62 13.32 -7.79
N LEU A 79 10.30 12.14 -8.34
CA LEU A 79 8.99 11.50 -8.15
C LEU A 79 8.73 11.18 -6.67
N ILE A 80 9.69 10.53 -6.00
CA ILE A 80 9.64 10.19 -4.57
C ILE A 80 9.39 11.44 -3.72
N ARG A 81 10.12 12.53 -3.98
CA ARG A 81 9.92 13.79 -3.25
C ARG A 81 8.50 14.32 -3.43
N GLN A 82 7.96 14.28 -4.65
CA GLN A 82 6.59 14.73 -4.89
C GLN A 82 5.56 13.88 -4.15
N PHE A 83 5.73 12.56 -4.14
CA PHE A 83 4.86 11.68 -3.35
C PHE A 83 4.98 11.91 -1.85
N VAL A 84 6.17 12.15 -1.32
CA VAL A 84 6.35 12.48 0.10
C VAL A 84 5.66 13.79 0.46
N LEU A 85 5.76 14.82 -0.38
CA LEU A 85 5.13 16.12 -0.14
C LEU A 85 3.60 16.02 -0.19
N TRP A 86 3.04 15.42 -1.24
CA TRP A 86 1.60 15.22 -1.36
C TRP A 86 1.06 14.29 -0.26
N GLY A 87 1.76 13.19 0.02
CA GLY A 87 1.39 12.24 1.06
C GLY A 87 1.37 12.87 2.44
N GLY A 88 2.40 13.65 2.79
CA GLY A 88 2.46 14.40 4.04
C GLY A 88 1.36 15.44 4.14
N TYR A 89 1.16 16.24 3.08
CA TYR A 89 0.11 17.26 3.05
C TYR A 89 -1.28 16.65 3.32
N TRP A 90 -1.67 15.62 2.57
CA TRP A 90 -2.98 14.98 2.75
C TRP A 90 -3.10 14.27 4.10
N LEU A 91 -2.06 13.59 4.56
CA LEU A 91 -2.12 12.87 5.84
C LEU A 91 -2.32 13.84 7.01
N ILE A 92 -1.52 14.90 7.09
CA ILE A 92 -1.61 15.89 8.17
C ILE A 92 -2.94 16.62 8.12
N LEU A 93 -3.40 17.01 6.92
CA LEU A 93 -4.72 17.62 6.75
C LEU A 93 -5.84 16.69 7.24
N GLY A 94 -5.79 15.41 6.90
CA GLY A 94 -6.79 14.44 7.32
C GLY A 94 -6.81 14.19 8.83
N LEU A 95 -5.64 14.16 9.47
CA LEU A 95 -5.53 14.04 10.92
C LEU A 95 -6.01 15.29 11.66
N LEU A 96 -5.89 16.48 11.06
CA LEU A 96 -6.47 17.71 11.61
C LEU A 96 -8.00 17.71 11.56
N PHE A 97 -8.59 17.12 10.52
CA PHE A 97 -10.05 17.02 10.39
C PHE A 97 -10.68 15.93 11.26
N GLU A 98 -9.90 14.93 11.70
CA GLU A 98 -10.41 13.78 12.44
C GLU A 98 -11.19 14.15 13.73
N PRO A 99 -10.69 15.06 14.60
CA PRO A 99 -11.41 15.43 15.83
C PRO A 99 -12.76 16.10 15.57
N PHE A 100 -12.91 16.82 14.46
CA PHE A 100 -14.14 17.53 14.12
C PHE A 100 -15.28 16.59 13.71
N GLU A 101 -14.94 15.41 13.17
CA GLU A 101 -15.89 14.46 12.61
C GLU A 101 -16.18 13.27 13.56
N GLY A 102 -15.51 13.23 14.71
CA GLY A 102 -15.69 12.20 15.74
C GLY A 102 -15.24 10.81 15.29
N GLY A 103 -14.28 10.74 14.36
CA GLY A 103 -13.73 9.48 13.86
C GLY A 103 -13.80 9.29 12.35
N ILE A 104 -12.99 8.35 11.86
CA ILE A 104 -13.07 7.86 10.48
C ILE A 104 -14.23 6.87 10.35
N LYS A 105 -15.22 7.19 9.50
CA LYS A 105 -16.40 6.36 9.22
C LYS A 105 -16.53 6.11 7.72
N LYS A 106 -16.99 4.91 7.34
CA LYS A 106 -17.18 4.52 5.94
C LYS A 106 -18.60 4.80 5.43
N ASP A 107 -19.61 4.65 6.29
CA ASP A 107 -21.03 4.78 5.91
C ASP A 107 -21.44 6.24 5.65
N HIS A 108 -20.95 7.16 6.48
CA HIS A 108 -20.88 8.58 6.20
C HIS A 108 -19.41 8.94 6.03
N SER A 109 -18.94 8.98 4.77
CA SER A 109 -17.53 9.21 4.48
C SER A 109 -17.09 10.58 4.98
N THR A 110 -16.15 10.59 5.91
CA THR A 110 -15.62 11.81 6.53
C THR A 110 -14.50 12.43 5.68
N LEU A 111 -14.26 13.74 5.79
CA LEU A 111 -13.12 14.40 5.16
C LEU A 111 -11.81 13.78 5.62
N SER A 112 -11.70 13.43 6.90
CA SER A 112 -10.58 12.69 7.46
C SER A 112 -10.35 11.37 6.75
N TYR A 113 -11.42 10.59 6.46
CA TYR A 113 -11.31 9.35 5.71
C TYR A 113 -10.64 9.57 4.34
N TYR A 114 -11.10 10.55 3.56
CA TYR A 114 -10.56 10.81 2.24
C TYR A 114 -9.09 11.27 2.27
N PHE A 115 -8.75 12.18 3.17
CA PHE A 115 -7.41 12.75 3.24
C PHE A 115 -6.38 11.81 3.86
N VAL A 116 -6.71 11.12 4.95
CA VAL A 116 -5.81 10.14 5.59
C VAL A 116 -5.53 8.99 4.62
N THR A 117 -6.56 8.44 3.97
CA THR A 117 -6.36 7.34 3.01
C THR A 117 -5.57 7.77 1.79
N SER A 118 -5.80 8.97 1.26
CA SER A 118 -5.02 9.52 0.15
C SER A 118 -3.55 9.74 0.54
N GLY A 119 -3.29 10.29 1.73
CA GLY A 119 -1.94 10.49 2.25
C GLY A 119 -1.16 9.18 2.40
N LEU A 120 -1.79 8.17 3.02
CA LEU A 120 -1.21 6.83 3.15
C LEU A 120 -0.99 6.16 1.79
N ALA A 121 -1.88 6.38 0.81
CA ALA A 121 -1.70 5.85 -0.54
C ALA A 121 -0.44 6.41 -1.21
N PHE A 122 -0.16 7.72 -1.09
CA PHE A 122 1.08 8.32 -1.57
C PHE A 122 2.33 7.77 -0.87
N TYR A 123 2.25 7.50 0.43
CA TYR A 123 3.35 6.88 1.18
C TYR A 123 3.58 5.41 0.76
N LEU A 124 2.52 4.64 0.52
CA LEU A 124 2.63 3.30 -0.05
C LEU A 124 3.18 3.31 -1.47
N LEU A 125 2.76 4.26 -2.32
CA LEU A 125 3.36 4.45 -3.64
C LEU A 125 4.85 4.74 -3.53
N THR A 126 5.25 5.62 -2.60
CA THR A 126 6.67 5.91 -2.33
C THR A 126 7.43 4.65 -1.94
N PHE A 127 6.89 3.85 -1.02
CA PHE A 127 7.48 2.58 -0.61
C PHE A 127 7.65 1.60 -1.78
N PHE A 128 6.61 1.40 -2.59
CA PHE A 128 6.68 0.47 -3.72
C PHE A 128 7.62 0.96 -4.82
N THR A 129 7.65 2.26 -5.13
CA THR A 129 8.63 2.85 -6.07
C THR A 129 10.06 2.63 -5.57
N LEU A 130 10.32 2.83 -4.28
CA LEU A 130 11.62 2.53 -3.69
C LEU A 130 11.98 1.05 -3.78
N LEU A 131 11.05 0.16 -3.47
CA LEU A 131 11.29 -1.28 -3.47
C LEU A 131 11.53 -1.84 -4.89
N ILE A 132 10.69 -1.43 -5.85
CA ILE A 132 10.70 -1.93 -7.23
C ILE A 132 11.80 -1.25 -8.02
N ASP A 133 11.78 0.07 -8.13
CA ASP A 133 12.64 0.85 -9.03
C ASP A 133 13.96 1.24 -8.34
N GLY A 134 13.90 1.59 -7.05
CA GLY A 134 15.10 2.00 -6.29
C GLY A 134 16.02 0.84 -5.90
N PHE A 135 15.47 -0.19 -5.25
CA PHE A 135 16.22 -1.34 -4.75
C PHE A 135 16.24 -2.52 -5.74
N LYS A 136 15.57 -2.40 -6.88
CA LYS A 136 15.49 -3.43 -7.94
C LYS A 136 14.99 -4.78 -7.38
N LYS A 137 14.05 -4.76 -6.42
CA LYS A 137 13.48 -5.95 -5.77
C LYS A 137 12.15 -6.40 -6.38
N GLN A 138 11.88 -6.07 -7.64
CA GLN A 138 10.65 -6.43 -8.35
C GLN A 138 10.26 -7.91 -8.20
N LYS A 139 11.24 -8.83 -8.23
CA LYS A 139 10.98 -10.28 -8.08
C LYS A 139 10.23 -10.62 -6.79
N TRP A 140 10.53 -9.93 -5.68
CA TRP A 140 9.92 -10.18 -4.37
C TRP A 140 8.47 -9.76 -4.29
N VAL A 141 8.09 -8.72 -5.03
CA VAL A 141 6.71 -8.20 -5.09
C VAL A 141 5.99 -8.58 -6.38
N ASN A 142 6.58 -9.45 -7.19
CA ASN A 142 6.01 -9.81 -8.49
C ASN A 142 4.62 -10.44 -8.36
N LEU A 143 4.36 -11.17 -7.26
CA LEU A 143 3.02 -11.69 -6.98
C LEU A 143 2.00 -10.56 -6.84
N LEU A 144 2.33 -9.50 -6.10
CA LEU A 144 1.47 -8.32 -5.94
C LEU A 144 1.31 -7.57 -7.26
N ILE A 145 2.38 -7.42 -8.06
CA ILE A 145 2.33 -6.76 -9.37
C ILE A 145 1.35 -7.48 -10.31
N LEU A 146 1.41 -8.81 -10.36
CA LEU A 146 0.51 -9.60 -11.21
C LEU A 146 -0.94 -9.50 -10.76
N ASN A 147 -1.20 -9.47 -9.45
CA ASN A 147 -2.53 -9.23 -8.91
C ASN A 147 -3.06 -7.84 -9.26
N GLY A 148 -2.22 -6.80 -9.12
CA GLY A 148 -2.58 -5.42 -9.46
C GLY A 148 -2.87 -5.19 -10.95
N ARG A 149 -2.32 -6.01 -11.85
CA ARG A 149 -2.66 -5.98 -13.29
C ARG A 149 -4.04 -6.56 -13.60
N ASN A 150 -4.61 -7.32 -12.69
CA ASN A 150 -5.89 -8.00 -12.87
C ASN A 150 -6.79 -7.86 -11.63
N PRO A 151 -7.10 -6.61 -11.23
CA PRO A 151 -7.75 -6.34 -9.95
C PRO A 151 -9.17 -6.92 -9.89
N MET A 152 -9.87 -7.01 -11.03
CA MET A 152 -11.22 -7.58 -11.08
C MET A 152 -11.23 -9.06 -10.74
N ILE A 153 -10.30 -9.86 -11.28
CA ILE A 153 -10.19 -11.28 -10.91
C ILE A 153 -9.78 -11.42 -9.44
N ALA A 154 -8.88 -10.57 -8.94
CA ALA A 154 -8.54 -10.57 -7.51
C ALA A 154 -9.76 -10.26 -6.63
N TYR A 155 -10.64 -9.36 -7.08
CA TYR A 155 -11.86 -9.00 -6.37
C TYR A 155 -12.92 -10.12 -6.39
N VAL A 156 -13.25 -10.67 -7.55
CA VAL A 156 -14.33 -11.65 -7.69
C VAL A 156 -13.89 -13.09 -7.39
N GLY A 157 -12.59 -13.39 -7.56
CA GLY A 157 -12.07 -14.76 -7.56
C GLY A 157 -12.25 -15.48 -6.24
N MET A 158 -12.24 -14.77 -5.11
CA MET A 158 -12.41 -15.41 -3.80
C MET A 158 -13.81 -16.02 -3.66
N ALA A 159 -14.84 -15.19 -3.86
CA ALA A 159 -16.23 -15.59 -3.69
C ALA A 159 -16.73 -16.50 -4.82
N ASN A 160 -16.27 -16.29 -6.05
CA ASN A 160 -16.81 -16.99 -7.23
C ASN A 160 -16.02 -18.25 -7.62
N PHE A 161 -14.82 -18.44 -7.10
CA PHE A 161 -13.97 -19.58 -7.48
C PHE A 161 -13.36 -20.28 -6.27
N ILE A 162 -12.59 -19.57 -5.44
CA ILE A 162 -11.85 -20.19 -4.33
C ILE A 162 -12.78 -20.81 -3.30
N TRP A 163 -13.71 -20.05 -2.74
CA TRP A 163 -14.64 -20.58 -1.73
C TRP A 163 -15.51 -21.73 -2.25
N PRO A 164 -16.16 -21.64 -3.43
CA PRO A 164 -16.91 -22.76 -3.99
C PRO A 164 -16.10 -24.06 -4.09
N ILE A 165 -14.85 -23.99 -4.59
CA ILE A 165 -13.98 -25.17 -4.68
C ILE A 165 -13.65 -25.74 -3.29
N LEU A 166 -13.30 -24.88 -2.34
CA LEU A 166 -12.97 -25.31 -0.97
C LEU A 166 -14.17 -25.94 -0.24
N TYR A 167 -15.39 -25.47 -0.53
CA TYR A 167 -16.62 -26.08 -0.02
C TYR A 167 -16.91 -27.42 -0.70
N LEU A 168 -16.87 -27.49 -2.02
CA LEU A 168 -17.15 -28.72 -2.79
C LEU A 168 -16.16 -29.84 -2.49
N THR A 169 -14.90 -29.51 -2.20
CA THR A 169 -13.87 -30.49 -1.79
C THR A 169 -13.94 -30.87 -0.32
N GLY A 170 -14.81 -30.24 0.48
CA GLY A 170 -14.92 -30.45 1.92
C GLY A 170 -13.76 -29.88 2.76
N ILE A 171 -12.71 -29.33 2.11
CA ILE A 171 -11.53 -28.77 2.78
C ILE A 171 -11.92 -27.66 3.76
N LYS A 172 -12.90 -26.81 3.40
CA LYS A 172 -13.33 -25.72 4.27
C LYS A 172 -13.94 -26.21 5.59
N ASN A 173 -14.66 -27.33 5.57
CA ASN A 173 -15.23 -27.93 6.78
C ASN A 173 -14.16 -28.59 7.64
N LEU A 174 -13.18 -29.25 7.02
CA LEU A 174 -12.02 -29.80 7.73
C LEU A 174 -11.17 -28.68 8.37
N ALA A 175 -10.95 -27.60 7.62
CA ALA A 175 -10.22 -26.43 8.08
C ALA A 175 -10.90 -25.76 9.28
N ALA A 176 -12.24 -25.74 9.34
CA ALA A 176 -12.96 -25.16 10.48
C ALA A 176 -12.66 -25.87 11.81
N GLY A 177 -12.40 -27.18 11.79
CA GLY A 177 -12.01 -27.94 13.00
C GLY A 177 -10.55 -27.71 13.40
N ILE A 178 -9.64 -27.63 12.42
CA ILE A 178 -8.19 -27.49 12.64
C ILE A 178 -7.81 -26.03 12.99
N PHE A 179 -8.42 -25.07 12.31
CA PHE A 179 -8.12 -23.65 12.41
C PHE A 179 -9.15 -22.90 13.28
N SER A 180 -9.42 -23.42 14.47
CA SER A 180 -10.46 -22.93 15.40
C SER A 180 -10.01 -21.84 16.37
N THR A 181 -8.71 -21.60 16.52
CA THR A 181 -8.16 -20.54 17.39
C THR A 181 -7.87 -19.28 16.58
N PRO A 182 -7.79 -18.07 17.19
CA PRO A 182 -7.51 -16.84 16.46
C PRO A 182 -6.24 -16.89 15.61
N TRP A 183 -5.15 -17.45 16.14
CA TRP A 183 -3.88 -17.58 15.42
C TRP A 183 -3.94 -18.60 14.28
N THR A 184 -4.62 -19.73 14.50
CA THR A 184 -4.76 -20.74 13.46
C THR A 184 -5.73 -20.27 12.36
N ALA A 185 -6.81 -19.58 12.70
CA ALA A 185 -7.70 -18.93 11.73
C ALA A 185 -6.99 -17.83 10.91
N PHE A 186 -6.07 -17.08 11.52
CA PHE A 186 -5.22 -16.14 10.79
C PHE A 186 -4.34 -16.85 9.76
N ILE A 187 -3.67 -17.95 10.14
CA ILE A 187 -2.86 -18.76 9.21
C ILE A 187 -3.72 -19.26 8.06
N TRP A 188 -4.93 -19.75 8.34
CA TRP A 188 -5.88 -20.18 7.29
C TRP A 188 -6.22 -19.05 6.32
N SER A 189 -6.49 -17.85 6.84
CA SER A 189 -6.78 -16.66 6.03
C SER A 189 -5.59 -16.26 5.14
N VAL A 190 -4.36 -16.40 5.65
CA VAL A 190 -3.14 -16.18 4.86
C VAL A 190 -3.03 -17.20 3.73
N ILE A 191 -3.30 -18.48 4.00
CA ILE A 191 -3.29 -19.55 2.99
C ILE A 191 -4.31 -19.25 1.90
N GLU A 192 -5.55 -18.93 2.27
CA GLU A 192 -6.63 -18.56 1.35
C GLU A 192 -6.22 -17.37 0.46
N THR A 193 -5.62 -16.33 1.05
CA THR A 193 -5.16 -15.14 0.33
C THR A 193 -4.03 -15.46 -0.65
N ILE A 194 -3.05 -16.28 -0.24
CA ILE A 194 -1.95 -16.72 -1.11
C ILE A 194 -2.49 -17.55 -2.27
N LEU A 195 -3.44 -18.44 -2.00
CA LEU A 195 -4.04 -19.30 -3.02
C LEU A 195 -4.77 -18.46 -4.08
N LEU A 196 -5.57 -17.48 -3.66
CA LEU A 196 -6.17 -16.50 -4.57
C LEU A 196 -5.11 -15.75 -5.36
N ALA A 197 -4.08 -15.23 -4.69
CA ALA A 197 -3.03 -14.45 -5.34
C ALA A 197 -2.27 -15.25 -6.41
N LEU A 198 -2.02 -16.53 -6.15
CA LEU A 198 -1.41 -17.47 -7.11
C LEU A 198 -2.33 -17.75 -8.28
N PHE A 199 -3.63 -17.95 -8.03
CA PHE A 199 -4.63 -18.14 -9.08
C PHE A 199 -4.70 -16.94 -10.02
N VAL A 200 -4.84 -15.73 -9.47
CA VAL A 200 -4.86 -14.48 -10.25
C VAL A 200 -3.56 -14.30 -11.03
N SER A 201 -2.41 -14.59 -10.40
CA SER A 201 -1.10 -14.56 -11.05
C SER A 201 -1.01 -15.52 -12.24
N ALA A 202 -1.55 -16.74 -12.11
CA ALA A 202 -1.59 -17.72 -13.19
C ALA A 202 -2.46 -17.23 -14.37
N LEU A 203 -3.64 -16.70 -14.10
CA LEU A 203 -4.52 -16.14 -15.14
C LEU A 203 -3.90 -14.90 -15.82
N THR A 204 -3.27 -14.03 -15.04
CA THR A 204 -2.57 -12.85 -15.56
C THR A 204 -1.41 -13.23 -16.50
N ARG A 205 -0.64 -14.28 -16.17
CA ARG A 205 0.41 -14.81 -17.05
C ARG A 205 -0.15 -15.41 -18.34
N LYS A 206 -1.34 -16.01 -18.27
CA LYS A 206 -2.10 -16.51 -19.44
C LYS A 206 -2.82 -15.39 -20.22
N LYS A 207 -2.66 -14.12 -19.83
CA LYS A 207 -3.34 -12.96 -20.41
C LYS A 207 -4.88 -13.06 -20.36
N LEU A 208 -5.42 -13.78 -19.38
CA LEU A 208 -6.85 -13.88 -19.12
C LEU A 208 -7.24 -12.75 -18.15
N PHE A 209 -7.87 -11.71 -18.69
CA PHE A 209 -8.27 -10.53 -17.94
C PHE A 209 -9.79 -10.43 -17.90
N TRP A 210 -10.32 -10.12 -16.73
CA TRP A 210 -11.71 -9.73 -16.58
C TRP A 210 -11.80 -8.21 -16.75
N LYS A 211 -12.45 -7.76 -17.82
CA LYS A 211 -12.71 -6.32 -18.05
C LYS A 211 -14.03 -5.93 -17.38
N THR A 212 -14.06 -4.76 -16.75
CA THR A 212 -15.29 -4.06 -16.37
C THR A 212 -15.93 -3.38 -17.56
#